data_AF-A0A9Y2IQ76-F1
#
_entry.id   AF-A0A9Y2IQ76-F1
#
_cell.length_a   1.000
_cell.length_b   1.000
_cell.length_c   1.000
_cell.angle_alpha   90.00
_cell.angle_beta   90.00
_cell.angle_gamma   90.00
#
_symmetry.space_group_name_H-M   'P 1'
#
loop_
_entity.id
_entity.type
_entity.pdbx_description
1 polymer ?
#
loop_
_entity_poly.entity_id
_entity_poly.type
_entity_poly.pdbx_seq_one_letter_code
_entity_poly.pdbx_strand_id
1 'polypeptide(L)'
;MTPDDGTVWRNRVAARSLFSFVWRRPVRRAAEVAVPLLLVVPEHDSMAPIGPVLRLAATAPSAELPRVAGGHYDVYEGGASFADTVAAEVAFLGRVTAR
;
A
#
# COMPACT_ATOMS: atom_id res chain seq x y z
N MET A 1 4.74 -9.80 -12.94
CA MET A 1 3.45 -10.49 -13.12
C MET A 1 3.00 -10.25 -14.55
N THR A 2 2.62 -11.31 -15.26
CA THR A 2 1.99 -11.23 -16.58
C THR A 2 0.51 -11.44 -16.36
N PRO A 3 -0.39 -10.66 -16.98
CA PRO A 3 -1.83 -10.91 -16.92
C PRO A 3 -2.15 -12.33 -17.37
N ASP A 4 -3.09 -12.98 -16.69
CA ASP A 4 -3.59 -14.33 -16.97
C ASP A 4 -4.64 -14.37 -18.08
N ASP A 5 -5.16 -13.22 -18.49
CA ASP A 5 -6.17 -13.04 -19.55
C ASP A 5 -5.60 -13.07 -20.99
N GLY A 6 -4.33 -13.41 -21.16
CA GLY A 6 -3.67 -13.45 -22.47
C GLY A 6 -3.28 -12.09 -23.04
N THR A 7 -3.43 -11.00 -22.26
CA THR A 7 -2.97 -9.67 -22.65
C THR A 7 -1.47 -9.67 -22.90
N VAL A 8 -1.05 -9.14 -24.07
CA VAL A 8 0.37 -8.97 -24.40
C VAL A 8 0.97 -7.87 -23.52
N TRP A 9 1.49 -8.26 -22.36
CA TRP A 9 2.12 -7.34 -21.41
C TRP A 9 3.57 -7.04 -21.77
N ARG A 10 3.91 -5.74 -21.81
CA ARG A 10 5.28 -5.27 -21.99
C ARG A 10 5.81 -4.69 -20.68
N ASN A 11 6.54 -5.50 -19.93
CA ASN A 11 7.17 -5.08 -18.68
C ASN A 11 8.36 -4.13 -18.94
N ARG A 12 8.07 -2.85 -19.21
CA ARG A 12 9.07 -1.81 -19.52
C ARG A 12 8.71 -0.51 -18.83
N VAL A 13 9.73 0.22 -18.39
CA VAL A 13 9.62 1.60 -17.91
C VAL A 13 10.48 2.52 -18.80
N ALA A 14 10.08 3.77 -18.97
CA ALA A 14 10.91 4.75 -19.65
C ALA A 14 12.18 5.03 -18.83
N ALA A 15 13.36 4.95 -19.46
CA ALA A 15 14.64 5.16 -18.77
C ALA A 15 14.70 6.51 -18.01
N ARG A 16 14.09 7.56 -18.59
CA ARG A 16 14.00 8.90 -17.95
C ARG A 16 13.27 8.91 -16.60
N SER A 17 12.40 7.93 -16.33
CA SER A 17 11.70 7.83 -15.05
C SER A 17 12.65 7.63 -13.87
N LEU A 18 13.81 7.00 -14.11
CA LEU A 18 14.85 6.79 -13.10
C LEU A 18 15.34 8.12 -12.49
N PHE A 19 15.43 9.16 -13.31
CA PHE A 19 15.84 10.49 -12.84
C PHE A 19 14.81 11.14 -11.91
N SER A 20 13.54 10.72 -11.97
CA SER A 20 12.49 11.26 -11.10
C SER A 20 12.40 10.57 -9.74
N PHE A 21 12.87 9.32 -9.62
CA PHE A 21 12.73 8.56 -8.38
C PHE A 21 13.46 9.20 -7.20
N VAL A 22 14.60 9.86 -7.43
CA VAL A 22 15.35 10.54 -6.35
C VAL A 22 14.52 11.67 -5.74
N TRP A 23 13.75 12.39 -6.56
CA TRP A 23 13.00 13.56 -6.14
C TRP A 23 11.61 13.23 -5.58
N ARG A 24 11.04 12.07 -5.94
CA ARG A 24 9.74 11.62 -5.45
C ARG A 24 9.88 10.94 -4.09
N ARG A 25 9.66 11.73 -3.03
CA ARG A 25 9.73 11.31 -1.61
C ARG A 25 8.41 11.63 -0.88
N PRO A 26 7.32 10.90 -1.15
CA PRO A 26 5.99 11.20 -0.62
C PRO A 26 5.94 11.22 0.92
N VAL A 27 6.73 10.35 1.58
CA VAL A 27 6.83 10.31 3.04
C VAL A 27 7.23 11.65 3.68
N ARG A 28 7.95 12.53 2.97
CA ARG A 28 8.30 13.87 3.49
C ARG A 28 7.11 14.81 3.63
N ARG A 29 5.99 14.46 2.99
CA ARG A 29 4.73 15.21 2.97
C ARG A 29 3.63 14.48 3.74
N ALA A 30 3.96 13.42 4.48
CA ALA A 30 2.97 12.62 5.20
C ALA A 30 2.13 13.44 6.20
N ALA A 31 2.75 14.42 6.87
CA ALA A 31 2.06 15.33 7.79
C ALA A 31 1.05 16.28 7.10
N GLU A 32 1.09 16.40 5.77
CA GLU A 32 0.15 17.22 4.99
C GLU A 32 -1.12 16.42 4.61
N VAL A 33 -1.16 15.11 4.89
CA VAL A 33 -2.34 14.28 4.62
C VAL A 33 -3.42 14.57 5.66
N ALA A 34 -4.43 15.34 5.24
CA ALA A 34 -5.56 15.75 6.08
C ALA A 34 -6.80 14.84 5.97
N VAL A 35 -6.76 13.84 5.08
CA VAL A 35 -7.85 12.88 4.88
C VAL A 35 -7.59 11.59 5.67
N PRO A 36 -8.64 10.84 6.05
CA PRO A 36 -8.47 9.51 6.61
C PRO A 36 -7.60 8.63 5.70
N LEU A 37 -6.68 7.87 6.28
CA LEU A 37 -5.72 7.07 5.54
C LEU A 37 -5.67 5.65 6.09
N LEU A 38 -5.79 4.65 5.23
CA LEU A 38 -5.59 3.24 5.60
C LEU A 38 -4.26 2.74 5.03
N LEU A 39 -3.48 2.05 5.86
CA LEU A 39 -2.18 1.47 5.53
C LEU A 39 -2.16 0.00 5.96
N VAL A 40 -2.58 -0.91 5.08
CA VAL A 40 -2.53 -2.35 5.35
C VAL A 40 -1.09 -2.84 5.17
N VAL A 41 -0.52 -3.49 6.20
CA VAL A 41 0.89 -3.86 6.21
C VAL A 41 1.08 -5.37 6.45
N PRO A 42 1.65 -6.11 5.50
CA PRO A 42 2.10 -7.48 5.73
C PRO A 42 3.29 -7.51 6.69
N GLU A 43 3.27 -8.42 7.66
CA GLU A 43 4.32 -8.53 8.68
C GLU A 43 5.70 -8.92 8.12
N HIS A 44 5.73 -9.66 7.00
CA HIS A 44 6.95 -10.19 6.39
C HIS A 44 7.21 -9.59 5.00
N ASP A 45 6.82 -8.33 4.77
CA ASP A 45 7.04 -7.64 3.51
C ASP A 45 8.55 -7.37 3.23
N SER A 46 9.09 -8.06 2.23
CA SER A 46 10.48 -7.92 1.76
C SER A 46 10.65 -6.94 0.59
N MET A 47 9.55 -6.46 0.00
CA MET A 47 9.54 -5.54 -1.15
C MET A 47 9.28 -4.09 -0.75
N ALA A 48 8.35 -3.89 0.17
CA ALA A 48 8.03 -2.61 0.81
C ALA A 48 8.19 -2.75 2.33
N PRO A 49 9.42 -2.59 2.86
CA PRO A 49 9.68 -2.80 4.27
C PRO A 49 8.76 -1.98 5.19
N ILE A 50 8.38 -2.55 6.33
CA ILE A 50 7.45 -1.93 7.29
C ILE A 50 7.94 -0.60 7.88
N GLY A 51 9.25 -0.41 8.04
CA GLY A 51 9.84 0.75 8.73
C GLY A 51 9.39 2.12 8.18
N PRO A 52 9.51 2.39 6.86
CA PRO A 52 8.95 3.57 6.22
C PRO A 52 7.45 3.81 6.49
N VAL A 53 6.65 2.76 6.50
CA VAL A 53 5.20 2.86 6.74
C VAL A 53 4.90 3.23 8.19
N LEU A 54 5.63 2.66 9.15
CA LEU A 54 5.51 3.06 10.57
C LEU A 54 5.85 4.53 10.79
N ARG A 55 6.90 5.05 10.12
CA ARG A 55 7.23 6.48 10.18
C ARG A 55 6.13 7.35 9.59
N LEU A 56 5.52 6.90 8.50
CA LEU A 56 4.40 7.59 7.88
C LEU A 56 3.20 7.65 8.84
N ALA A 57 2.80 6.51 9.40
CA ALA A 57 1.69 6.41 10.36
C ALA A 57 1.91 7.29 11.61
N ALA A 58 3.15 7.40 12.10
CA ALA A 58 3.48 8.29 13.22
C ALA A 58 3.32 9.79 12.90
N THR A 59 3.30 10.17 11.61
CA THR A 59 3.19 11.57 11.16
C THR A 59 1.84 11.92 10.55
N ALA A 60 1.02 10.92 10.23
CA ALA A 60 -0.34 11.07 9.70
C ALA A 60 -1.33 10.67 10.81
N PRO A 61 -1.83 11.62 11.63
CA PRO A 61 -2.59 11.31 12.86
C PRO A 61 -3.92 10.59 12.62
N SER A 62 -4.45 10.65 11.40
CA SER A 62 -5.67 9.93 10.98
C SER A 62 -5.38 8.63 10.22
N ALA A 63 -4.14 8.12 10.30
CA ALA A 63 -3.76 6.88 9.67
C ALA A 63 -4.14 5.66 10.53
N GLU A 64 -4.80 4.70 9.91
CA GLU A 64 -5.04 3.36 10.46
C GLU A 64 -4.03 2.38 9.87
N LEU A 65 -3.48 1.48 10.69
CA LEU A 65 -2.38 0.59 10.32
C LEU A 65 -2.66 -0.89 10.66
N PRO A 66 -3.65 -1.55 10.05
CA PRO A 66 -3.86 -2.97 10.27
C PRO A 66 -2.64 -3.77 9.78
N ARG A 67 -2.16 -4.67 10.63
CA ARG A 67 -1.12 -5.64 10.27
C ARG A 67 -1.77 -6.95 9.88
N VAL A 68 -1.26 -7.55 8.81
CA VAL A 68 -1.77 -8.82 8.28
C VAL A 68 -0.63 -9.81 8.10
N ALA A 69 -0.94 -11.10 8.11
CA ALA A 69 0.05 -12.15 7.91
C ALA A 69 0.64 -12.11 6.49
N GLY A 70 1.75 -12.84 6.30
CA GLY A 70 2.36 -13.00 4.98
C GLY A 70 3.28 -11.86 4.55
N GLY A 71 3.63 -11.88 3.27
CA GLY A 71 4.54 -10.95 2.61
C GLY A 71 3.84 -10.02 1.61
N HIS A 72 4.64 -9.34 0.79
CA HIS A 72 4.17 -8.27 -0.10
C HIS A 72 2.96 -8.61 -0.97
N TYR A 73 2.91 -9.86 -1.44
CA TYR A 73 1.87 -10.31 -2.36
C TYR A 73 0.66 -10.98 -1.67
N ASP A 74 0.75 -11.27 -0.37
CA ASP A 74 -0.30 -11.99 0.35
C ASP A 74 -1.57 -11.15 0.60
N VAL A 75 -1.50 -9.84 0.36
CA VAL A 75 -2.63 -8.90 0.43
C VAL A 75 -3.49 -8.91 -0.84
N TYR A 76 -2.97 -9.44 -1.95
CA TYR A 76 -3.70 -9.51 -3.22
C TYR A 76 -4.45 -10.83 -3.35
N GLU A 77 -5.31 -10.92 -4.36
CA GLU A 77 -6.10 -12.12 -4.66
C GLU A 77 -5.23 -13.38 -4.74
N GLY A 78 -5.68 -14.46 -4.09
CA GLY A 78 -4.93 -15.70 -3.95
C GLY A 78 -3.86 -15.69 -2.85
N GLY A 79 -3.62 -14.55 -2.21
CA GLY A 79 -2.72 -14.39 -1.07
C GLY A 79 -3.34 -14.79 0.27
N ALA A 80 -2.50 -15.17 1.23
CA ALA A 80 -2.94 -15.68 2.54
C ALA A 80 -3.75 -14.66 3.37
N SER A 81 -3.56 -13.36 3.13
CA SER A 81 -4.20 -12.26 3.86
C SER A 81 -5.14 -11.44 2.99
N PHE A 82 -5.55 -11.96 1.84
CA PHE A 82 -6.50 -11.29 0.96
C PHE A 82 -7.82 -10.96 1.66
N ALA A 83 -8.42 -11.95 2.33
CA ALA A 83 -9.71 -11.77 3.02
C ALA A 83 -9.63 -10.73 4.15
N ASP A 84 -8.56 -10.77 4.94
CA ASP A 84 -8.31 -9.82 6.02
C ASP A 84 -8.09 -8.39 5.48
N THR A 85 -7.36 -8.28 4.36
CA THR A 85 -7.11 -7.01 3.68
C THR A 85 -8.42 -6.39 3.19
N VAL A 86 -9.22 -7.15 2.45
CA VAL A 86 -10.53 -6.68 1.95
C VAL A 86 -11.46 -6.30 3.10
N ALA A 87 -11.50 -7.10 4.18
CA ALA A 87 -12.30 -6.78 5.35
C ALA A 87 -11.88 -5.45 6.00
N ALA A 88 -10.57 -5.20 6.12
CA ALA A 88 -10.04 -3.95 6.64
C ALA A 88 -10.39 -2.75 5.75
N GLU A 89 -10.25 -2.89 4.43
CA GLU A 89 -10.59 -1.86 3.44
C GLU A 89 -12.09 -1.51 3.46
N VAL A 90 -12.96 -2.52 3.45
CA VAL A 90 -14.42 -2.33 3.50
C VAL A 90 -14.83 -1.70 4.83
N ALA A 91 -14.28 -2.15 5.96
CA ALA A 91 -14.58 -1.57 7.26
C ALA A 91 -14.12 -0.11 7.37
N PHE A 92 -12.93 0.21 6.84
CA PHE A 92 -12.42 1.57 6.78
C PHE A 92 -13.32 2.47 5.93
N LEU A 93 -13.65 2.04 4.70
CA LEU A 93 -14.57 2.78 3.82
C LEU A 93 -15.92 2.99 4.51
N GLY A 94 -16.49 1.95 5.12
CA GLY A 94 -17.72 2.04 5.89
C GLY A 94 -17.67 3.11 7.00
N ARG A 95 -16.52 3.29 7.67
CA ARG A 95 -16.34 4.35 8.68
C ARG A 95 -16.20 5.74 8.07
N VAL A 96 -15.46 5.88 6.98
CA VAL A 96 -15.05 7.21 6.46
C VAL A 96 -15.98 7.75 5.37
N THR A 97 -16.81 6.91 4.75
CA THR A 97 -17.77 7.32 3.71
C THR A 97 -19.22 7.28 4.16
N ALA A 98 -19.55 6.65 5.28
CA ALA A 98 -20.88 6.74 5.85
C ALA A 98 -21.14 8.19 6.29
N ARG A 99 -21.94 8.89 5.50
CA ARG A 99 -22.62 10.13 5.86
C ARG A 99 -24.02 9.80 6.35
#